data_AF-K5B7C5-F1
#
_entry.id   AF-K5B7C5-F1
#
_cell.length_a   1.000
_cell.length_b   1.000
_cell.length_c   1.000
_cell.angle_alpha   90.00
_cell.angle_beta   90.00
_cell.angle_gamma   90.00
#
_symmetry.space_group_name_H-M   'P 1'
#
loop_
_entity.id
_entity.type
_entity.pdbx_description
1 polymer ?
#
loop_
_entity_poly.entity_id
_entity_poly.type
_entity_poly.pdbx_seq_one_letter_code
_entity_poly.pdbx_strand_id
1 'polypeptide(L)'
;MTTENPADATETDDRADTPAADTEAANEAHGDADTPVAGAADNDDEHLDDAAEMFPRKVVEKLRKQNTSLRERAKTAEATVAHLQRQAADKAITAAGLKPAAVWAVAELADVLDNQGGLDDRKLAAAVKKAGEQLGVQPPKPKTPPRPGVGALRSGTGGPHSDGRPSGFAAAFAPQNRK
;
A
#
# COMPACT_ATOMS: atom_id res chain seq x y z
N MET A 1 17.55 51.55 -27.88
CA MET A 1 17.62 50.65 -26.72
C MET A 1 16.82 49.42 -27.07
N THR A 2 17.52 48.37 -27.50
CA THR A 2 16.94 47.12 -28.00
C THR A 2 17.17 46.09 -26.90
N THR A 3 16.11 45.56 -26.29
CA THR A 3 16.21 44.48 -25.30
C THR A 3 15.86 43.17 -25.99
N GLU A 4 16.88 42.36 -26.25
CA GLU A 4 16.75 40.97 -26.71
C GLU A 4 16.35 40.11 -25.51
N ASN A 5 15.27 39.35 -25.68
CA ASN A 5 14.75 38.40 -24.71
C ASN A 5 15.04 36.99 -25.25
N PRO A 6 15.99 36.23 -24.68
CA PRO A 6 16.16 34.83 -25.05
C PRO A 6 15.10 34.00 -24.32
N ALA A 7 14.08 33.57 -25.07
CA ALA A 7 13.15 32.55 -24.60
C ALA A 7 13.89 31.21 -24.52
N ASP A 8 14.09 30.80 -23.27
CA ASP A 8 14.63 29.53 -22.84
C ASP A 8 13.78 28.36 -23.35
N ALA A 9 14.43 27.43 -24.04
CA ALA A 9 13.81 26.26 -24.63
C ALA A 9 13.73 25.15 -23.56
N THR A 10 12.53 24.84 -23.08
CA THR A 10 12.32 23.65 -22.24
C THR A 10 12.37 22.41 -23.10
N GLU A 11 13.50 21.73 -23.05
CA GLU A 11 13.75 20.38 -23.55
C GLU A 11 12.86 19.38 -22.77
N THR A 12 11.88 18.80 -23.47
CA THR A 12 11.06 17.69 -22.98
C THR A 12 11.84 16.39 -23.13
N ASP A 13 12.34 15.87 -22.01
CA ASP A 13 12.92 14.52 -21.91
C ASP A 13 11.79 13.48 -21.94
N ASP A 14 11.59 12.90 -23.12
CA ASP A 14 10.65 11.82 -23.41
C ASP A 14 11.43 10.50 -23.35
N ARG A 15 11.37 9.82 -22.19
CA ARG A 15 11.93 8.48 -22.03
C ARG A 15 11.04 7.56 -21.20
N ALA A 16 10.02 7.04 -21.87
CA ALA A 16 9.49 5.68 -21.68
C ALA A 16 10.02 4.83 -22.87
N ASP A 17 10.26 3.52 -22.86
CA ASP A 17 9.98 2.43 -21.93
C ASP A 17 10.84 1.20 -22.37
N THR A 18 11.00 0.22 -21.47
CA THR A 18 11.43 -1.19 -21.67
C THR A 18 12.90 -1.53 -22.00
N PRO A 19 13.48 -2.53 -21.30
CA PRO A 19 13.18 -3.92 -21.62
C PRO A 19 12.66 -4.76 -20.44
N ALA A 20 11.80 -5.72 -20.79
CA ALA A 20 11.33 -6.80 -19.94
C ALA A 20 12.49 -7.73 -19.57
N ALA A 21 12.57 -8.10 -18.29
CA ALA A 21 13.33 -9.25 -17.83
C ALA A 21 12.36 -10.19 -17.09
N ASP A 22 12.03 -11.29 -17.77
CA ASP A 22 11.48 -12.50 -17.17
C ASP A 22 12.34 -12.89 -15.96
N THR A 23 11.76 -12.84 -14.76
CA THR A 23 12.32 -13.53 -13.60
C THR A 23 11.44 -14.74 -13.35
N GLU A 24 11.79 -15.80 -14.07
CA GLU A 24 11.28 -17.15 -13.88
C GLU A 24 11.59 -17.60 -12.46
N ALA A 25 10.52 -17.89 -11.71
CA ALA A 25 10.60 -18.47 -10.39
C ALA A 25 11.05 -19.93 -10.51
N ALA A 26 12.32 -20.21 -10.20
CA ALA A 26 12.78 -21.55 -9.87
C ALA A 26 12.75 -21.72 -8.34
N ASN A 27 11.67 -22.35 -7.89
CA ASN A 27 11.57 -23.05 -6.62
C ASN A 27 12.34 -24.38 -6.70
N GLU A 28 12.69 -24.94 -5.54
CA GLU A 28 13.41 -26.21 -5.28
C GLU A 28 14.95 -26.09 -5.31
N ALA A 29 15.73 -26.59 -4.34
CA ALA A 29 15.48 -27.65 -3.38
C ALA A 29 16.29 -27.45 -2.08
N HIS A 30 15.75 -28.00 -0.98
CA HIS A 30 16.50 -28.30 0.23
C HIS A 30 17.73 -29.16 -0.08
N GLY A 31 18.90 -28.66 0.31
CA GLY A 31 20.15 -29.41 0.37
C GLY A 31 20.68 -29.37 1.80
N ASP A 32 20.15 -30.26 2.63
CA ASP A 32 20.79 -30.70 3.87
C ASP A 32 22.11 -31.38 3.46
N ALA A 33 23.22 -30.69 3.65
CA ALA A 33 24.55 -31.25 3.44
C ALA A 33 25.41 -30.90 4.66
N ASP A 34 25.13 -31.64 5.72
CA ASP A 34 26.03 -31.95 6.81
C ASP A 34 27.41 -32.33 6.22
N THR A 35 28.38 -31.43 6.33
CA THR A 35 29.77 -31.69 5.98
C THR A 35 30.61 -31.47 7.23
N PRO A 36 31.09 -32.53 7.90
CA PRO A 36 32.01 -32.36 9.01
C PRO A 36 33.37 -31.98 8.42
N VAL A 37 33.81 -30.74 8.62
CA VAL A 37 35.22 -30.38 8.41
C VAL A 37 36.01 -31.02 9.56
N ALA A 38 36.56 -32.19 9.27
CA ALA A 38 37.60 -32.82 10.06
C ALA A 38 38.96 -32.26 9.63
N GLY A 39 39.69 -31.69 10.60
CA GLY A 39 41.15 -31.70 10.60
C GLY A 39 41.88 -30.52 9.98
N ALA A 40 42.23 -29.55 10.81
CA ALA A 40 43.60 -29.04 10.88
C ALA A 40 43.81 -28.46 12.29
N ALA A 41 44.52 -29.22 13.10
CA ALA A 41 45.02 -28.79 14.39
C ALA A 41 46.07 -27.69 14.18
N ASP A 42 45.85 -26.55 14.84
CA ASP A 42 46.92 -25.68 15.32
C ASP A 42 46.41 -25.08 16.64
N ASN A 43 46.39 -25.94 17.66
CA ASN A 43 46.17 -25.53 19.04
C ASN A 43 47.54 -25.20 19.63
N ASP A 44 48.01 -24.00 19.33
CA ASP A 44 49.12 -23.37 20.05
C ASP A 44 48.54 -22.17 20.81
N ASP A 45 47.94 -22.45 21.97
CA ASP A 45 47.69 -21.45 23.00
C ASP A 45 47.77 -22.14 24.37
N GLU A 46 49.00 -22.49 24.74
CA GLU A 46 49.36 -22.79 26.13
C GLU A 46 49.18 -21.53 26.98
N HIS A 47 48.00 -21.34 27.56
CA HIS A 47 47.79 -20.62 28.84
C HIS A 47 46.42 -20.97 29.41
N LEU A 48 46.25 -22.23 29.82
CA LEU A 48 45.21 -22.62 30.76
C LEU A 48 45.72 -22.40 32.17
N ASP A 49 45.70 -21.15 32.65
CA ASP A 49 45.79 -20.87 34.08
C ASP A 49 44.79 -19.76 34.46
N ASP A 50 43.81 -20.15 35.27
CA ASP A 50 43.04 -19.33 36.21
C ASP A 50 41.96 -18.34 35.70
N ALA A 51 41.23 -18.69 34.62
CA ALA A 51 40.07 -17.89 34.16
C ALA A 51 38.85 -18.75 33.77
N ALA A 52 38.47 -19.71 34.62
CA ALA A 52 37.46 -20.74 34.35
C ALA A 52 36.02 -20.28 34.09
N GLU A 53 35.72 -18.99 33.91
CA GLU A 53 34.34 -18.50 33.67
C GLU A 53 34.21 -17.41 32.60
N MET A 54 35.28 -17.03 31.89
CA MET A 54 35.22 -15.87 30.98
C MET A 54 35.29 -16.27 29.51
N PHE A 55 34.18 -16.08 28.79
CA PHE A 55 34.11 -16.32 27.35
C PHE A 55 35.22 -15.56 26.58
N PRO A 56 35.84 -16.16 25.55
CA PRO A 56 36.87 -15.50 24.76
C PRO A 56 36.39 -14.15 24.20
N ARG A 57 37.22 -13.09 24.29
CA ARG A 57 36.84 -11.72 23.87
C ARG A 57 36.26 -11.66 22.46
N LYS A 58 36.83 -12.43 21.53
CA LYS A 58 36.36 -12.55 20.13
C LYS A 58 34.91 -13.06 20.04
N VAL A 59 34.52 -14.01 20.90
CA VAL A 59 33.16 -14.56 20.96
C VAL A 59 32.18 -13.52 21.51
N VAL A 60 32.57 -12.78 22.56
CA VAL A 60 31.75 -11.71 23.14
C VAL A 60 31.52 -10.57 22.14
N GLU A 61 32.55 -10.15 21.41
CA GLU A 61 32.42 -9.13 20.37
C GLU A 61 31.53 -9.59 19.21
N LYS A 62 31.67 -10.86 18.77
CA LYS A 62 30.78 -11.44 17.76
C LYS A 62 29.33 -11.44 18.24
N LEU A 63 29.08 -11.86 19.48
CA LEU A 63 27.75 -11.89 20.07
C LEU A 63 27.15 -10.48 20.20
N ARG A 64 27.96 -9.49 20.58
CA ARG A 64 27.53 -8.07 20.63
C ARG A 64 27.09 -7.59 19.25
N LYS A 65 27.89 -7.83 18.20
CA LYS A 65 27.56 -7.46 16.82
C LYS A 65 26.29 -8.16 16.32
N GLN A 66 26.10 -9.42 16.68
CA GLN A 66 24.88 -10.15 16.34
C GLN A 66 23.66 -9.59 17.09
N ASN A 67 23.78 -9.29 18.39
CA ASN A 67 22.70 -8.70 19.17
C ASN A 67 22.30 -7.31 18.65
N THR A 68 23.26 -6.47 18.28
CA THR A 68 22.95 -5.15 17.70
C THR A 68 22.22 -5.31 16.37
N SER A 69 22.71 -6.18 15.49
CA SER A 69 22.05 -6.44 14.20
C SER A 69 20.63 -7.00 14.36
N LEU A 70 20.40 -7.91 15.32
CA LEU A 70 19.07 -8.43 15.59
C LEU A 70 18.12 -7.35 16.14
N ARG A 71 18.60 -6.47 17.02
CA ARG A 71 17.81 -5.33 17.52
C ARG A 71 17.45 -4.34 16.42
N GLU A 72 18.38 -4.08 15.50
CA GLU A 72 18.11 -3.22 14.34
C GLU A 72 17.06 -3.85 13.43
N ARG A 73 17.19 -5.15 13.12
CA ARG A 73 16.18 -5.88 12.33
C ARG A 73 14.81 -5.87 13.01
N ALA A 74 14.77 -6.11 14.32
CA ALA A 74 13.53 -6.05 15.09
C ALA A 74 12.87 -4.67 14.98
N LYS A 75 13.62 -3.58 15.22
CA LYS A 75 13.11 -2.21 15.07
C LYS A 75 12.60 -1.92 13.65
N THR A 76 13.32 -2.37 12.62
CA THR A 76 12.86 -2.19 11.24
C THR A 76 11.59 -2.97 10.96
N ALA A 77 11.46 -4.20 11.49
CA ALA A 77 10.27 -5.02 11.31
C ALA A 77 9.06 -4.44 12.08
N GLU A 78 9.27 -3.91 13.28
CA GLU A 78 8.23 -3.21 14.05
C GLU A 78 7.75 -1.96 13.29
N ALA A 79 8.67 -1.19 12.69
CA ALA A 79 8.32 -0.03 11.88
C ALA A 79 7.54 -0.40 10.62
N THR A 80 7.90 -1.49 9.92
CA THR A 80 7.15 -1.94 8.74
C THR A 80 5.77 -2.46 9.09
N VAL A 81 5.63 -3.20 10.20
CA VAL A 81 4.31 -3.65 10.69
C VAL A 81 3.42 -2.47 11.04
N ALA A 82 3.93 -1.49 11.78
CA ALA A 82 3.17 -0.28 12.12
C ALA A 82 2.73 0.49 10.86
N HIS A 83 3.60 0.57 9.85
CA HIS A 83 3.25 1.20 8.57
C HIS A 83 2.13 0.45 7.83
N LEU A 84 2.21 -0.87 7.75
CA LEU A 84 1.20 -1.70 7.10
C LEU A 84 -0.16 -1.64 7.82
N GLN A 85 -0.14 -1.69 9.15
CA GLN A 85 -1.34 -1.52 9.98
C GLN A 85 -1.99 -0.16 9.73
N ARG A 86 -1.19 0.91 9.67
CA ARG A 86 -1.67 2.25 9.37
C ARG A 86 -2.32 2.32 7.98
N GLN A 87 -1.68 1.74 6.97
CA GLN A 87 -2.20 1.70 5.61
C GLN A 87 -3.51 0.90 5.52
N ALA A 88 -3.62 -0.22 6.25
CA ALA A 88 -4.84 -1.02 6.31
C ALA A 88 -5.98 -0.23 6.97
N ALA A 89 -5.70 0.46 8.07
CA ALA A 89 -6.67 1.32 8.74
C ALA A 89 -7.13 2.47 7.83
N ASP A 90 -6.21 3.12 7.11
CA ASP A 90 -6.54 4.18 6.15
C ASP A 90 -7.48 3.71 5.05
N LYS A 91 -7.26 2.50 4.52
CA LYS A 91 -8.17 1.89 3.53
C LYS A 91 -9.57 1.64 4.11
N ALA A 92 -9.64 1.16 5.35
CA ALA A 92 -10.92 0.93 6.01
C ALA A 92 -11.68 2.25 6.33
N ILE A 93 -10.95 3.29 6.74
CA ILE A 93 -11.53 4.63 7.00
C ILE A 93 -12.03 5.27 5.71
N THR A 94 -11.27 5.18 4.63
CA THR A 94 -11.70 5.71 3.32
C THR A 94 -12.92 4.96 2.78
N ALA A 95 -13.00 3.64 2.99
CA ALA A 95 -14.20 2.86 2.67
C ALA A 95 -15.44 3.30 3.46
N ALA A 96 -15.25 3.77 4.70
CA ALA A 96 -16.31 4.40 5.51
C ALA A 96 -16.69 5.82 5.04
N GLY A 97 -16.06 6.34 3.99
CA GLY A 97 -16.36 7.65 3.40
C GLY A 97 -15.73 8.84 4.13
N LEU A 98 -14.79 8.59 5.03
CA LEU A 98 -14.11 9.62 5.81
C LEU A 98 -12.65 9.79 5.37
N LYS A 99 -12.11 10.98 5.62
CA LYS A 99 -10.68 11.23 5.43
C LYS A 99 -9.90 10.61 6.60
N PRO A 100 -8.87 9.78 6.37
CA PRO A 100 -8.09 9.18 7.45
C PRO A 100 -7.50 10.21 8.41
N ALA A 101 -7.03 11.35 7.90
CA ALA A 101 -6.51 12.45 8.72
C ALA A 101 -7.51 12.96 9.78
N ALA A 102 -8.82 12.88 9.52
CA ALA A 102 -9.83 13.29 10.49
C ALA A 102 -9.96 12.28 11.64
N VAL A 103 -9.88 10.98 11.34
CA VAL A 103 -9.93 9.92 12.37
C VAL A 103 -8.65 9.96 13.22
N TRP A 104 -7.50 10.13 12.59
CA TRP A 104 -6.20 10.18 13.28
C TRP A 104 -5.95 11.45 14.10
N ALA A 105 -6.78 12.49 13.94
CA ALA A 105 -6.75 13.65 14.83
C ALA A 105 -7.37 13.36 16.21
N VAL A 106 -8.18 12.30 16.31
CA VAL A 106 -9.02 12.01 17.48
C VAL A 106 -8.71 10.65 18.13
N ALA A 107 -8.09 9.74 17.39
CA ALA A 107 -7.73 8.40 17.82
C ALA A 107 -6.30 8.05 17.43
N GLU A 108 -5.65 7.20 18.23
CA GLU A 108 -4.33 6.64 17.92
C GLU A 108 -4.45 5.24 17.30
N LEU A 109 -3.36 4.75 16.70
CA LEU A 109 -3.35 3.42 16.07
C LEU A 109 -3.68 2.32 17.08
N ALA A 110 -3.17 2.42 18.32
CA ALA A 110 -3.44 1.47 19.39
C ALA A 110 -4.92 1.37 19.78
N ASP A 111 -5.70 2.45 19.61
CA ASP A 111 -7.13 2.47 19.95
C ASP A 111 -7.99 1.70 18.95
N VAL A 112 -7.48 1.49 17.72
CA VAL A 112 -8.19 0.86 16.61
C VAL A 112 -7.78 -0.60 16.43
N LEU A 113 -6.63 -0.99 16.98
CA LEU A 113 -6.13 -2.35 16.90
C LEU A 113 -6.74 -3.29 17.96
N ASP A 114 -6.76 -4.57 17.64
CA ASP A 114 -7.06 -5.65 18.57
C ASP A 114 -5.80 -6.07 19.37
N ASN A 115 -5.96 -7.04 20.27
CA ASN A 115 -4.86 -7.57 21.09
C ASN A 115 -3.85 -8.41 20.29
N GLN A 116 -4.11 -8.67 19.01
CA GLN A 116 -3.25 -9.44 18.10
C GLN A 116 -2.56 -8.53 17.07
N GLY A 117 -2.79 -7.20 17.12
CA GLY A 117 -2.26 -6.25 16.15
C GLY A 117 -3.02 -6.21 14.82
N GLY A 118 -4.20 -6.84 14.74
CA GLY A 118 -5.17 -6.69 13.66
C GLY A 118 -6.10 -5.49 13.88
N LEU A 119 -6.88 -5.13 12.86
CA LEU A 119 -7.88 -4.06 12.98
C LEU A 119 -9.16 -4.60 13.62
N ASP A 120 -9.65 -3.92 14.67
CA ASP A 120 -10.94 -4.21 15.25
C ASP A 120 -12.01 -3.29 14.64
N ASP A 121 -12.89 -3.86 13.83
CA ASP A 121 -13.98 -3.14 13.16
C ASP A 121 -14.86 -2.35 14.13
N ARG A 122 -15.07 -2.86 15.36
CA ARG A 122 -15.93 -2.18 16.35
C ARG A 122 -15.25 -0.94 16.89
N LYS A 123 -13.96 -1.03 17.19
CA LYS A 123 -13.17 0.11 17.66
C LYS A 123 -12.97 1.13 16.55
N LEU A 124 -12.74 0.67 15.32
CA LEU A 124 -12.67 1.54 14.15
C LEU A 124 -13.97 2.32 13.93
N ALA A 125 -15.12 1.65 14.00
CA ALA A 125 -16.43 2.29 13.87
C ALA A 125 -16.68 3.32 14.99
N ALA A 126 -16.26 3.01 16.22
CA ALA A 126 -16.36 3.95 17.33
C ALA A 126 -15.46 5.18 17.13
N ALA A 127 -14.21 4.99 16.67
CA ALA A 127 -13.29 6.07 16.35
C ALA A 127 -13.81 6.95 15.21
N VAL A 128 -14.34 6.33 14.15
CA VAL A 128 -15.01 7.00 13.02
C VAL A 128 -16.20 7.85 13.51
N LYS A 129 -17.05 7.29 14.37
CA LYS A 129 -18.20 8.02 14.93
C LYS A 129 -17.74 9.21 15.78
N LYS A 130 -16.77 9.01 16.66
CA LYS A 130 -16.20 10.07 17.52
C LYS A 130 -15.57 11.19 16.68
N ALA A 131 -14.84 10.83 15.63
CA ALA A 131 -14.28 11.80 14.69
C ALA A 131 -15.38 12.60 13.96
N GLY A 132 -16.46 11.94 13.54
CA GLY A 132 -17.61 12.60 12.93
C GLY A 132 -18.32 13.58 13.88
N GLU A 133 -18.46 13.21 15.15
CA GLU A 133 -19.07 14.06 16.19
C GLU A 133 -18.19 15.27 16.55
N GLN A 134 -16.89 15.07 16.73
CA GLN A 134 -15.98 16.13 17.20
C GLN A 134 -15.57 17.11 16.09
N LEU A 135 -15.33 16.61 14.87
CA LEU A 135 -14.87 17.43 13.75
C LEU A 135 -16.02 17.88 12.84
N GLY A 136 -17.25 17.42 13.10
CA GLY A 136 -18.41 17.71 12.27
C GLY A 136 -18.33 17.12 10.86
N VAL A 137 -17.42 16.16 10.64
CA VAL A 137 -17.23 15.53 9.32
C VAL A 137 -18.30 14.46 9.14
N GLN A 138 -19.34 14.78 8.38
CA GLN A 138 -20.32 13.78 7.98
C GLN A 138 -19.80 12.99 6.77
N PRO A 139 -19.98 11.66 6.74
CA PRO A 139 -19.73 10.89 5.53
C PRO A 139 -20.61 11.44 4.40
N PRO A 140 -20.10 11.48 3.16
CA PRO A 140 -20.85 12.02 2.03
C PRO A 140 -22.16 11.25 1.91
N LYS A 141 -23.28 11.97 1.93
CA LYS A 141 -24.60 11.36 1.72
C LYS A 141 -24.57 10.65 0.37
N PRO A 142 -25.03 9.38 0.29
CA PRO A 142 -25.10 8.68 -0.98
C PRO A 142 -25.95 9.53 -1.93
N LYS A 143 -25.38 9.90 -3.08
CA LYS A 143 -26.14 10.60 -4.13
C LYS A 143 -27.25 9.66 -4.55
N THR A 144 -28.48 9.96 -4.16
CA THR A 144 -29.65 9.25 -4.68
C THR A 144 -29.61 9.39 -6.20
N PRO A 145 -29.58 8.28 -6.97
CA PRO A 145 -29.64 8.39 -8.42
C PRO A 145 -30.89 9.17 -8.78
N PRO A 146 -30.82 10.13 -9.72
CA PRO A 146 -32.00 10.87 -10.13
C PRO A 146 -33.07 9.88 -10.52
N ARG A 147 -34.25 10.01 -9.88
CA ARG A 147 -35.40 9.15 -10.14
C ARG A 147 -35.66 9.18 -11.66
N PRO A 148 -35.69 8.02 -12.35
CA PRO A 148 -35.95 7.99 -13.79
C PRO A 148 -37.25 8.76 -14.07
N GLY A 149 -37.15 9.86 -14.81
CA GLY A 149 -38.31 10.64 -15.26
C GLY A 149 -38.64 11.96 -14.52
N VAL A 150 -37.88 12.41 -13.52
CA VAL A 150 -38.25 13.65 -12.74
C VAL A 150 -37.27 14.82 -12.89
N GLY A 151 -36.21 14.70 -13.70
CA GLY A 151 -35.18 15.76 -13.79
C GLY A 151 -34.49 15.92 -15.14
N ALA A 152 -35.06 15.37 -16.22
CA ALA A 152 -34.56 15.70 -17.56
C ALA A 152 -35.00 17.13 -17.89
N LEU A 153 -34.09 18.09 -17.75
CA LEU A 153 -34.22 19.40 -18.37
C LEU A 153 -34.49 19.18 -19.85
N ARG A 154 -35.76 19.31 -20.24
CA ARG A 154 -36.22 19.26 -21.62
C ARG A 154 -35.86 20.58 -22.29
N SER A 155 -34.57 20.83 -22.45
CA SER A 155 -34.09 21.94 -23.27
C SER A 155 -34.12 21.50 -24.73
N GLY A 156 -35.14 21.95 -25.45
CA GLY A 156 -35.13 22.16 -26.91
C GLY A 156 -34.66 21.01 -27.79
N THR A 157 -35.60 20.14 -28.19
CA THR A 157 -35.82 19.62 -29.56
C THR A 157 -36.71 18.39 -29.42
N GLY A 158 -38.02 18.57 -29.64
CA GLY A 158 -38.94 17.45 -29.77
C GLY A 158 -38.62 16.68 -31.05
N GLY A 159 -37.94 15.55 -30.93
CA GLY A 159 -37.95 14.49 -31.93
C GLY A 159 -39.08 13.50 -31.60
N PRO A 160 -39.85 13.00 -32.59
CA PRO A 160 -40.93 12.06 -32.32
C PRO A 160 -40.38 10.79 -31.66
N HIS A 161 -41.04 10.36 -30.60
CA HIS A 161 -40.79 9.11 -29.90
C HIS A 161 -40.92 7.95 -30.89
N SER A 162 -39.81 7.24 -31.14
CA SER A 162 -39.87 5.86 -31.59
C SER A 162 -39.87 4.96 -30.37
N ASP A 163 -40.91 4.15 -30.28
CA ASP A 163 -41.15 3.23 -29.19
C ASP A 163 -39.96 2.29 -28.94
N GLY A 164 -39.30 2.49 -27.79
CA GLY A 164 -38.82 1.39 -26.95
C GLY A 164 -37.71 0.46 -27.47
N ARG A 165 -37.05 0.72 -28.60
CA ARG A 165 -35.81 0.00 -28.96
C ARG A 165 -34.78 0.94 -29.58
N PRO A 166 -33.53 1.00 -29.05
CA PRO A 166 -32.47 1.71 -29.74
C PRO A 166 -32.19 0.97 -31.04
N SER A 167 -32.48 1.59 -32.18
CA SER A 167 -31.97 1.11 -33.46
C SER A 167 -30.45 1.26 -33.40
N GLY A 168 -29.74 0.16 -33.15
CA GLY A 168 -28.29 0.15 -33.12
C GLY A 168 -27.71 0.64 -34.45
N PHE A 169 -26.45 1.07 -34.44
CA PHE A 169 -25.72 1.59 -35.60
C PHE A 169 -25.90 0.74 -36.88
N ALA A 170 -26.00 -0.58 -36.74
CA ALA A 170 -26.25 -1.51 -37.85
C ALA A 170 -27.59 -1.29 -38.58
N ALA A 171 -28.63 -0.79 -37.89
CA ALA A 171 -29.94 -0.51 -38.49
C ALA A 171 -29.93 0.74 -39.38
N ALA A 172 -28.96 1.65 -39.22
CA ALA A 172 -28.82 2.84 -40.06
C ALA A 172 -28.35 2.51 -41.49
N PHE A 173 -27.74 1.34 -41.69
CA PHE A 173 -27.19 0.89 -42.98
C PHE A 173 -27.92 -0.33 -43.55
N ALA A 174 -29.00 -0.78 -42.92
CA ALA A 174 -29.80 -1.87 -43.45
C ALA A 174 -30.62 -1.36 -44.66
N PRO A 175 -30.65 -2.08 -45.79
CA PRO A 175 -31.40 -1.65 -46.96
C PRO A 175 -32.91 -1.66 -46.66
N GLN A 176 -33.55 -0.49 -46.71
CA GLN A 176 -35.01 -0.41 -46.66
C GLN A 176 -35.59 -0.99 -47.95
N ASN A 177 -36.17 -2.19 -47.85
CA ASN A 177 -36.99 -2.76 -48.91
C ASN A 177 -38.23 -1.88 -49.12
N ARG A 178 -38.23 -1.09 -50.20
CA ARG A 178 -39.43 -0.41 -50.70
C ARG A 178 -40.25 -1.43 -51.48
N LYS A 179 -41.51 -1.63 -51.09
CA LYS A 179 -42.55 -2.17 -51.97
C LYS A 179 -43.28 -1.02 -52.64
#